data_AF-A0A0F4QSK6-F1
#
_entry.id   AF-A0A0F4QSK6-F1
#
_cell.length_a   1.000
_cell.length_b   1.000
_cell.length_c   1.000
_cell.angle_alpha   90.00
_cell.angle_beta   90.00
_cell.angle_gamma   90.00
#
_symmetry.space_group_name_H-M   'P 1'
#
loop_
_entity.id
_entity.type
_entity.pdbx_description
1 polymer ?
#
loop_
_entity_poly.entity_id
_entity_poly.type
_entity_poly.pdbx_seq_one_letter_code
_entity_poly.pdbx_strand_id
1 'polypeptide(L)'
;MPPFRFHEEVVRKLDAKTRRRAWRLALIRSKVFFKPWVMIKLSGLFLMITWLLTGPLGGVSGAWVPWAIALPFLLPFVLHKDYEKHVKPELIALSKELKHSAKVSC
;
A
#
# COMPACT_ATOMS: atom_id res chain seq x y z
N MET A 1 6.53 -7.57 -3.45
CA MET A 1 6.87 -6.40 -4.31
C MET A 1 6.17 -5.16 -3.77
N PRO A 2 6.72 -3.93 -3.86
CA PRO A 2 5.92 -2.75 -3.56
C PRO A 2 4.73 -2.73 -4.53
N PRO A 3 3.49 -2.62 -4.03
CA PRO A 3 2.32 -2.80 -4.86
C PRO A 3 2.14 -1.68 -5.90
N PHE A 4 2.84 -0.56 -5.74
CA PHE A 4 2.87 0.53 -6.70
C PHE A 4 4.29 0.81 -7.20
N ARG A 5 4.45 0.87 -8.52
CA ARG A 5 5.60 1.53 -9.15
C ARG A 5 5.24 3.00 -9.30
N PHE A 6 5.52 3.82 -8.29
CA PHE A 6 5.55 5.26 -8.53
C PHE A 6 6.67 5.54 -9.54
N HIS A 7 6.29 5.95 -10.75
CA HIS A 7 7.18 6.13 -11.91
C HIS A 7 8.02 7.41 -11.82
N GLU A 8 8.30 7.90 -10.60
CA GLU A 8 9.15 9.05 -10.42
C GLU A 8 10.62 8.66 -10.61
N GLU A 9 11.28 9.40 -11.50
CA GLU A 9 12.68 9.18 -11.87
C GLU A 9 13.62 9.18 -10.65
N VAL A 10 13.24 9.91 -9.60
CA VAL A 10 13.99 9.97 -8.34
C VAL A 10 14.04 8.60 -7.66
N VAL A 11 12.92 7.89 -7.60
CA VAL A 11 12.80 6.55 -6.98
C VAL A 11 13.37 5.46 -7.89
N ARG A 12 13.31 5.65 -9.21
CA ARG A 12 13.86 4.71 -10.21
C ARG A 12 15.38 4.62 -10.15
N LYS A 13 16.06 5.70 -9.76
CA LYS A 13 17.53 5.77 -9.62
C LYS A 13 18.07 5.15 -8.32
N LEU A 14 17.21 4.76 -7.37
CA LEU A 14 17.64 4.05 -6.16
C LEU A 14 17.79 2.54 -6.39
N ASP A 15 18.78 1.96 -5.73
CA ASP A 15 18.96 0.51 -5.66
C ASP A 15 17.71 -0.22 -5.12
N ALA A 16 17.48 -1.45 -5.56
CA ALA A 16 16.28 -2.22 -5.26
C ALA A 16 16.10 -2.51 -3.76
N LYS A 17 17.19 -2.60 -2.98
CA LYS A 17 17.14 -2.79 -1.53
C LYS A 17 16.72 -1.49 -0.83
N THR A 18 17.34 -0.38 -1.22
CA THR A 18 17.05 0.95 -0.66
C THR A 18 15.65 1.41 -1.02
N ARG A 19 15.17 1.12 -2.23
CA ARG A 19 13.80 1.38 -2.67
C ARG A 19 12.76 0.66 -1.80
N ARG A 20 13.00 -0.61 -1.46
CA ARG A 20 12.11 -1.38 -0.57
C ARG A 20 12.10 -0.82 0.85
N ARG A 21 13.25 -0.33 1.34
CA ARG A 21 13.36 0.29 2.67
C ARG A 21 12.64 1.64 2.72
N ALA A 22 12.87 2.50 1.72
CA ALA A 22 12.19 3.79 1.58
C ALA A 22 10.67 3.62 1.53
N TRP A 23 10.18 2.62 0.78
CA TRP A 23 8.76 2.28 0.74
C TRP A 23 8.17 1.89 2.09
N ARG A 24 8.86 1.01 2.84
CA ARG A 24 8.41 0.63 4.20
C ARG A 24 8.37 1.85 5.13
N LEU A 25 9.40 2.68 5.09
CA LEU A 25 9.47 3.91 5.87
C LEU A 25 8.36 4.90 5.49
N ALA A 26 8.11 5.11 4.20
CA ALA A 26 7.04 5.99 3.73
C ALA A 26 5.65 5.49 4.17
N LEU A 27 5.40 4.19 4.13
CA LEU A 27 4.15 3.58 4.61
C LEU A 27 3.95 3.77 6.12
N ILE A 28 5.01 3.61 6.91
CA ILE A 28 4.97 3.79 8.37
C ILE A 28 4.79 5.29 8.72
N ARG A 29 5.57 6.17 8.08
CA ARG A 29 5.60 7.61 8.38
C ARG A 29 4.32 8.32 7.94
N SER A 30 3.77 7.96 6.78
CA SER A 30 2.50 8.50 6.28
C SER A 30 1.29 8.12 7.16
N LYS A 31 1.42 7.07 7.98
CA LYS A 31 0.33 6.48 8.79
C LYS A 31 -0.95 6.31 7.96
N VAL A 32 -0.82 5.91 6.69
CA VAL A 32 -1.95 5.92 5.74
C VAL A 32 -3.13 5.09 6.24
N PHE A 33 -2.84 3.95 6.87
CA PHE A 33 -3.84 3.05 7.43
C PHE A 33 -4.62 3.63 8.62
N PHE A 34 -4.10 4.67 9.27
CA PHE A 34 -4.75 5.36 10.38
C PHE A 34 -5.54 6.60 9.94
N LYS A 35 -5.54 6.94 8.64
CA LYS A 35 -6.33 8.07 8.16
C LYS A 35 -7.82 7.70 8.19
N PRO A 36 -8.71 8.59 8.66
CA PRO A 36 -10.14 8.28 8.81
C PRO A 36 -10.78 7.86 7.48
N TRP A 37 -10.41 8.50 6.37
CA TRP A 37 -10.86 8.13 5.03
C TRP A 37 -10.43 6.72 4.60
N VAL A 38 -9.22 6.30 4.97
CA VAL A 38 -8.73 4.94 4.68
C VAL A 38 -9.44 3.93 5.55
N MET A 39 -9.66 4.24 6.83
CA MET A 39 -10.46 3.39 7.73
C MET A 39 -11.89 3.19 7.23
N ILE A 40 -12.55 4.25 6.75
CA ILE A 40 -13.91 4.16 6.18
C ILE A 40 -13.94 3.26 4.94
N LYS A 41 -12.93 3.37 4.06
CA LYS A 41 -12.83 2.49 2.88
C LYS A 41 -12.59 1.04 3.28
N LEU A 42 -11.74 0.80 4.29
CA LEU A 42 -11.45 -0.53 4.80
C LEU A 42 -12.67 -1.16 5.48
N SER A 43 -13.43 -0.39 6.26
CA SER A 43 -14.66 -0.89 6.88
C SER A 43 -15.75 -1.16 5.85
N GLY A 44 -15.90 -0.30 4.84
CA GLY A 44 -16.81 -0.53 3.72
C GLY A 44 -16.44 -1.78 2.91
N LEU A 45 -15.15 -1.99 2.66
CA LEU A 45 -14.65 -3.20 1.99
C LEU A 45 -14.91 -4.45 2.84
N PHE A 46 -14.69 -4.37 4.15
CA PHE A 46 -14.98 -5.47 5.06
C PHE A 46 -16.47 -5.82 5.07
N LEU A 47 -17.36 -4.83 5.18
CA LEU A 47 -18.81 -5.03 5.14
C LEU A 47 -19.27 -5.65 3.82
N MET A 48 -18.76 -5.18 2.69
CA MET A 48 -19.03 -5.76 1.36
C MET A 48 -18.59 -7.22 1.29
N ILE A 49 -17.40 -7.55 1.80
CA ILE A 49 -16.87 -8.91 1.79
C ILE A 49 -17.68 -9.81 2.72
N THR A 50 -18.02 -9.34 3.93
CA THR A 50 -18.87 -10.09 4.84
C THR A 50 -20.22 -10.36 4.21
N TRP A 51 -20.87 -9.35 3.62
CA TRP A 51 -22.16 -9.51 2.95
C TRP A 51 -22.09 -10.49 1.78
N LEU A 52 -21.03 -10.42 0.97
CA LEU A 52 -20.83 -11.34 -0.15
C LEU A 52 -20.63 -12.79 0.30
N LEU A 53 -19.84 -12.99 1.36
CA LEU A 53 -19.50 -14.30 1.92
C LEU A 53 -20.62 -14.93 2.74
N THR A 54 -21.46 -14.13 3.41
CA THR A 54 -22.60 -14.65 4.19
C THR A 54 -23.89 -14.70 3.38
N GLY A 55 -24.01 -13.92 2.30
CA GLY A 55 -25.15 -13.94 1.40
C GLY A 55 -24.92 -14.87 0.19
N PRO A 56 -24.67 -14.31 -1.01
CA PRO A 56 -24.69 -15.06 -2.26
C PRO A 56 -23.64 -16.18 -2.37
N LEU A 57 -22.50 -16.04 -1.68
CA LEU A 57 -21.45 -17.07 -1.65
C LEU A 57 -21.49 -17.94 -0.39
N GLY A 58 -22.45 -17.74 0.50
CA GLY A 58 -22.55 -18.49 1.77
C GLY A 58 -22.76 -19.99 1.60
N GLY A 59 -23.33 -20.41 0.47
CA GLY A 59 -23.47 -21.83 0.10
C GLY A 59 -22.21 -22.46 -0.50
N VAL A 60 -21.19 -21.67 -0.86
CA VAL A 60 -19.97 -22.16 -1.49
C VAL A 60 -18.91 -22.40 -0.42
N SER A 61 -18.91 -23.61 0.13
CA SER A 61 -17.86 -24.06 1.06
C SER A 61 -16.47 -23.85 0.42
N GLY A 62 -15.64 -23.03 1.07
CA GLY A 62 -14.29 -22.72 0.59
C GLY A 62 -14.11 -21.39 -0.14
N ALA A 63 -15.18 -20.60 -0.40
CA ALA A 63 -15.07 -19.27 -1.03
C ALA A 63 -14.17 -18.28 -0.24
N TRP A 64 -13.96 -18.55 1.05
CA TRP A 64 -13.06 -17.79 1.92
C TRP A 64 -11.59 -17.86 1.50
N VAL A 65 -11.14 -18.99 0.93
CA VAL A 65 -9.72 -19.19 0.57
C VAL A 65 -9.31 -18.33 -0.63
N PRO A 66 -10.04 -18.34 -1.77
CA PRO A 66 -9.76 -17.42 -2.87
C PRO A 66 -9.85 -15.95 -2.45
N TRP A 67 -10.81 -15.60 -1.60
CA TRP A 67 -10.98 -14.23 -1.10
C TRP A 67 -9.81 -13.78 -0.23
N ALA A 68 -9.33 -14.63 0.68
CA ALA A 68 -8.16 -14.33 1.51
C ALA A 68 -6.88 -14.14 0.67
N ILE A 69 -6.73 -14.92 -0.41
CA ILE A 69 -5.60 -14.80 -1.33
C ILE A 69 -5.71 -13.52 -2.18
N ALA A 70 -6.91 -13.15 -2.63
CA ALA A 70 -7.14 -11.97 -3.47
C ALA A 70 -7.09 -10.64 -2.72
N LEU A 71 -7.46 -10.63 -1.44
CA LEU A 71 -7.50 -9.44 -0.57
C LEU A 71 -6.21 -8.58 -0.61
N PRO A 72 -5.01 -9.14 -0.40
CA PRO A 72 -3.76 -8.37 -0.44
C PRO A 72 -3.45 -7.76 -1.82
N PHE A 73 -4.04 -8.29 -2.91
CA PHE A 73 -3.90 -7.72 -4.25
C PHE A 73 -4.96 -6.64 -4.53
N LEU A 74 -6.16 -6.75 -3.95
CA LEU A 74 -7.23 -5.76 -4.10
C LEU A 74 -7.01 -4.51 -3.23
N LEU A 75 -6.51 -4.68 -2.01
CA LEU A 75 -6.24 -3.60 -1.06
C LEU A 75 -5.44 -2.43 -1.67
N PRO A 76 -4.32 -2.67 -2.40
CA PRO A 76 -3.61 -1.60 -3.08
C PRO A 76 -4.47 -0.83 -4.06
N PHE A 77 -5.27 -1.50 -4.89
CA PHE A 77 -6.13 -0.84 -5.88
C PHE A 77 -7.18 0.06 -5.23
N VAL A 78 -7.83 -0.42 -4.17
CA VAL A 78 -8.85 0.34 -3.44
C VAL A 78 -8.26 1.57 -2.77
N LEU A 79 -7.03 1.44 -2.25
CA LEU A 79 -6.31 2.52 -1.57
C LEU A 79 -5.37 3.29 -2.49
N HIS A 80 -5.42 3.09 -3.81
CA HIS A 80 -4.43 3.65 -4.74
C HIS A 80 -4.33 5.18 -4.64
N LYS A 81 -5.49 5.86 -4.65
CA LYS A 81 -5.56 7.32 -4.52
C LYS A 81 -5.03 7.82 -3.17
N ASP A 82 -5.22 7.05 -2.09
CA ASP A 82 -4.73 7.42 -0.76
C ASP A 82 -3.22 7.19 -0.65
N TYR A 83 -2.71 6.11 -1.25
CA TYR A 83 -1.27 5.89 -1.40
C TYR A 83 -0.63 7.00 -2.22
N GLU A 84 -1.26 7.43 -3.31
CA GLU A 84 -0.72 8.52 -4.12
C GLU A 84 -0.74 9.86 -3.36
N LYS A 85 -1.81 10.14 -2.61
CA LYS A 85 -1.94 11.39 -1.87
C LYS A 85 -1.01 11.50 -0.66
N HIS A 86 -0.77 10.39 0.04
CA HIS A 86 -0.11 10.41 1.35
C HIS A 86 1.24 9.70 1.38
N VAL A 87 1.45 8.66 0.57
CA VAL A 87 2.71 7.88 0.58
C VAL A 87 3.69 8.38 -0.47
N LYS A 88 3.21 8.84 -1.63
CA LYS A 88 4.06 9.46 -2.67
C LYS A 88 4.88 10.65 -2.17
N PRO A 89 4.33 11.68 -1.50
CA PRO A 89 5.14 12.82 -1.04
C PRO A 89 6.22 12.41 -0.02
N GLU A 90 5.88 11.51 0.90
CA GLU A 90 6.82 10.94 1.88
C GLU A 90 7.91 10.10 1.21
N LEU A 91 7.55 9.33 0.18
CA LEU A 91 8.50 8.54 -0.59
C LEU A 91 9.46 9.43 -1.37
N ILE A 92 8.99 10.53 -1.96
CA ILE A 92 9.83 11.52 -2.64
C ILE A 92 10.79 12.16 -1.63
N ALA A 93 10.28 12.61 -0.48
CA ALA A 93 11.09 13.23 0.57
C ALA A 93 12.20 12.27 1.03
N LEU A 94 11.84 11.02 1.38
CA LEU A 94 12.78 9.98 1.78
C LEU A 94 13.76 9.61 0.66
N SER A 95 13.33 9.60 -0.60
CA SER A 95 14.21 9.30 -1.73
C SER A 95 15.26 10.40 -1.94
N LYS A 96 14.89 11.68 -1.73
CA LYS A 96 15.82 12.81 -1.76
C LYS A 96 16.76 12.80 -0.56
N GLU A 97 16.25 12.55 0.64
CA GLU A 97 17.05 12.37 1.85
C GLU A 97 18.05 11.24 1.68
N LEU A 98 17.63 10.06 1.20
CA LEU A 98 18.52 8.93 0.98
C LEU A 98 19.51 9.17 -0.16
N LYS A 99 19.16 9.96 -1.18
CA LYS A 99 20.10 10.35 -2.24
C LYS A 99 21.14 11.36 -1.76
N HIS A 100 20.78 12.29 -0.87
CA HIS A 100 21.73 13.22 -0.25
C HIS A 100 22.54 12.57 0.87
N SER A 101 21.92 11.72 1.68
CA SER A 101 22.58 11.00 2.78
C SER A 101 23.42 9.83 2.27
N ALA A 102 23.15 9.25 1.09
CA ALA A 102 24.08 8.34 0.42
C ALA A 102 25.35 9.04 -0.09
N LYS A 103 25.40 10.38 -0.08
CA LYS A 103 26.62 11.15 -0.31
C LYS A 103 27.38 11.46 0.99
N VAL A 104 26.86 11.02 2.13
CA VAL A 104 27.54 11.13 3.43
C VAL A 104 27.82 9.73 3.95
N SER A 105 29.05 9.29 3.68
CA SER A 105 29.80 8.27 4.41
C SER A 105 29.38 6.80 4.19
N CYS A 106 30.03 6.16 3.22
CA CYS A 106 31.18 5.30 3.50
C CYS A 106 32.30 5.64 2.52
#